data_AF-A0A7S3YHS5-F1
#
_entry.id   AF-A0A7S3YHS5-F1
#
_cell.length_a   1.000
_cell.length_b   1.000
_cell.length_c   1.000
_cell.angle_alpha   90.00
_cell.angle_beta   90.00
_cell.angle_gamma   90.00
#
_symmetry.space_group_name_H-M   'P 1'
#
loop_
_entity.id
_entity.type
_entity.pdbx_description
1 polymer ?
#
loop_
_entity_poly.entity_id
_entity_poly.type
_entity_poly.pdbx_seq_one_letter_code
_entity_poly.pdbx_strand_id
1 'polypeptide(L)'
;ENSGAITWCTKPIPRAEDVIKKMKRARKAWKEGNDESMRKRYTKHKKVKRKLEERDGSMASLIKDIESKRKIIETKLQAERERNIGVLKNQKEFLDNYMQSYYERIRIASRKQKAVQKAVKRAGKAINTLFVVGFPRSATREQVEKVFTAQEGFEAMSFNQKEGKSPIVFARFHSVQTASKCLADLQGFGFQGQTIRLAYAKYELQASRR
;
A
#
# COMPACT_ATOMS: atom_id res chain seq x y z
N GLU A 1 -49.60 -17.76 27.81
CA GLU A 1 -50.76 -17.45 28.68
C GLU A 1 -50.81 -15.96 28.96
N ASN A 2 -52.03 -15.42 29.06
CA ASN A 2 -52.41 -14.06 29.44
C ASN A 2 -52.03 -12.88 28.53
N SER A 3 -52.96 -12.56 27.63
CA SER A 3 -53.32 -11.16 27.39
C SER A 3 -54.85 -11.03 27.31
N GLY A 4 -55.44 -10.69 28.46
CA GLY A 4 -56.85 -10.35 28.56
C GLY A 4 -57.19 -9.23 27.59
N ALA A 5 -58.17 -9.49 26.72
CA ALA A 5 -58.70 -8.52 25.79
C ALA A 5 -59.39 -7.39 26.57
N ILE A 6 -58.65 -6.31 26.83
CA ILE A 6 -59.24 -5.06 27.31
C ILE A 6 -60.01 -4.47 26.12
N THR A 7 -61.31 -4.74 26.08
CA THR A 7 -62.23 -4.12 25.11
C THR A 7 -62.45 -2.66 25.52
N TRP A 8 -61.57 -1.78 25.06
CA TRP A 8 -61.80 -0.35 25.15
C TRP A 8 -63.05 -0.01 24.33
N CYS A 9 -64.15 0.30 25.00
CA CYS A 9 -65.37 0.81 24.39
C CYS A 9 -65.12 2.26 23.92
N THR A 10 -64.27 2.43 22.92
CA THR A 10 -64.04 3.73 22.29
C THR A 10 -65.20 3.97 21.34
N LYS A 11 -66.27 4.62 21.84
CA LYS A 11 -67.27 5.23 20.94
C LYS A 11 -66.49 6.03 19.88
N PRO A 12 -66.69 5.76 18.58
CA PRO A 12 -65.86 6.35 17.54
C PRO A 12 -65.94 7.87 17.65
N ILE A 13 -64.76 8.49 17.84
CA ILE A 13 -64.65 9.95 17.85
C ILE A 13 -65.11 10.41 16.46
N PRO A 14 -66.17 11.22 16.36
CA PRO A 14 -66.68 11.65 15.06
C PRO A 14 -65.57 12.42 14.33
N ARG A 15 -65.32 12.07 13.06
CA ARG A 15 -64.31 12.76 12.23
C ARG A 15 -64.64 14.24 12.17
N ALA A 16 -63.61 15.09 12.17
CA ALA A 16 -63.78 16.55 12.12
C ALA A 16 -64.68 16.99 10.95
N GLU A 17 -64.58 16.31 9.80
CA GLU A 17 -65.39 16.51 8.61
C GLU A 17 -66.90 16.31 8.84
N ASP A 18 -67.29 15.28 9.59
CA ASP A 18 -68.69 14.97 9.89
C ASP A 18 -69.33 16.00 10.82
N VAL A 19 -68.54 16.48 11.79
CA VAL A 19 -68.95 17.55 12.72
C VAL A 19 -69.14 18.87 11.95
N ILE A 20 -68.24 19.19 11.02
CA ILE A 20 -68.33 20.38 10.15
C ILE A 20 -69.58 20.30 9.25
N LYS A 21 -69.87 19.14 8.67
CA LYS A 21 -71.05 18.92 7.81
C LYS A 21 -72.36 19.10 8.59
N LYS A 22 -72.45 18.57 9.81
CA LYS A 22 -73.59 18.78 10.73
C LYS A 22 -73.74 20.24 11.15
N MET A 23 -72.64 20.95 11.43
CA MET A 23 -72.67 22.40 11.73
C MET A 23 -73.20 23.23 10.55
N LYS A 24 -72.75 22.95 9.32
CA LYS A 24 -73.21 23.67 8.12
C LYS A 24 -74.72 23.48 7.89
N ARG A 25 -75.23 22.24 8.05
CA ARG A 25 -76.66 21.93 7.96
C ARG A 25 -77.48 22.63 9.05
N ALA A 26 -77.03 22.58 10.30
CA ALA A 26 -77.71 23.27 11.41
C ALA A 26 -77.72 24.79 11.24
N ARG A 27 -76.64 25.39 10.71
CA ARG A 27 -76.55 26.83 10.42
C ARG A 27 -77.46 27.26 9.26
N LYS A 28 -77.58 26.43 8.23
CA LYS A 28 -78.45 26.67 7.07
C LYS A 28 -79.93 26.64 7.50
N ALA A 29 -80.35 25.56 8.18
CA ALA A 29 -81.72 25.42 8.66
C ALA A 29 -82.13 26.48 9.69
N TRP A 30 -81.19 26.98 10.52
CA TRP A 30 -81.46 28.11 11.42
C TRP A 30 -81.65 29.45 10.68
N LYS A 31 -80.93 29.68 9.58
CA LYS A 31 -81.18 30.87 8.74
C LYS A 31 -82.54 30.83 8.05
N GLU A 32 -83.09 29.63 7.86
CA GLU A 32 -84.37 29.36 7.18
C GLU A 32 -85.56 29.30 8.17
N GLY A 33 -85.33 29.32 9.49
CA GLY A 33 -86.39 29.36 10.52
C GLY A 33 -85.86 29.52 11.95
N ASN A 34 -86.55 30.32 12.78
CA ASN A 34 -86.10 30.75 14.12
C ASN A 34 -86.34 29.68 15.22
N ASP A 35 -85.75 28.49 15.04
CA ASP A 35 -85.90 27.34 15.97
C ASP A 35 -84.75 27.29 17.01
N GLU A 36 -85.09 27.55 18.27
CA GLU A 36 -84.20 27.54 19.45
C GLU A 36 -83.46 26.18 19.61
N SER A 37 -84.09 25.07 19.18
CA SER A 37 -83.49 23.73 19.20
C SER A 37 -82.26 23.65 18.29
N MET A 38 -82.31 24.31 17.13
CA MET A 38 -81.23 24.34 16.15
C MET A 38 -80.06 25.21 16.63
N ARG A 39 -80.35 26.29 17.36
CA ARG A 39 -79.33 27.13 18.03
C ARG A 39 -78.55 26.33 19.09
N LYS A 40 -79.26 25.55 19.92
CA LYS A 40 -78.63 24.64 20.90
C LYS A 40 -77.78 23.55 20.23
N ARG A 41 -78.24 22.98 19.11
CA ARG A 41 -77.46 22.01 18.32
C ARG A 41 -76.21 22.64 17.69
N TYR A 42 -76.33 23.83 17.11
CA TYR A 42 -75.20 24.53 16.50
C TYR A 42 -74.12 24.90 17.54
N THR A 43 -74.51 25.45 18.69
CA THR A 43 -73.57 25.79 19.78
C THR A 43 -72.90 24.55 20.37
N LYS A 44 -73.63 23.44 20.54
CA LYS A 44 -73.07 22.15 20.95
C LYS A 44 -72.01 21.66 19.96
N HIS A 45 -72.30 21.66 18.65
CA HIS A 45 -71.32 21.23 17.65
C HIS A 45 -70.13 22.20 17.53
N LYS A 46 -70.33 23.51 17.74
CA LYS A 46 -69.24 24.50 17.80
C LYS A 46 -68.26 24.20 18.94
N LYS A 47 -68.78 23.86 20.13
CA LYS A 47 -67.95 23.44 21.28
C LYS A 47 -67.17 22.15 20.99
N VAL A 48 -67.78 21.19 20.28
CA VAL A 48 -67.11 19.94 19.89
C VAL A 48 -65.99 20.19 18.86
N LYS A 49 -66.23 21.03 17.85
CA LYS A 49 -65.21 21.42 16.85
C LYS A 49 -63.99 22.06 17.51
N ARG A 50 -64.20 23.01 18.43
CA ARG A 50 -63.10 23.68 19.15
C ARG A 50 -62.26 22.70 19.98
N LYS A 51 -62.90 21.75 20.68
CA LYS A 51 -62.21 20.70 21.43
C LYS A 51 -61.41 19.74 20.54
N LEU A 52 -61.85 19.50 19.31
CA LEU A 52 -61.10 18.70 18.34
C LEU A 52 -59.87 19.48 17.84
N GLU A 53 -60.05 20.76 17.48
CA GLU A 53 -58.94 21.62 17.04
C GLU A 53 -57.88 21.84 18.13
N GLU A 54 -58.27 21.99 19.39
CA GLU A 54 -57.34 22.07 20.54
C GLU A 54 -56.53 20.77 20.71
N ARG A 55 -57.16 19.59 20.52
CA ARG A 55 -56.48 18.29 20.57
C ARG A 55 -55.53 18.08 19.39
N ASP A 56 -55.98 18.41 18.18
CA ASP A 56 -55.18 18.30 16.96
C ASP A 56 -53.96 19.25 17.01
N GLY A 57 -54.14 20.47 17.55
CA GLY A 57 -53.04 21.40 17.80
C GLY A 57 -52.01 20.89 18.81
N SER A 58 -52.47 20.28 19.91
CA SER A 58 -51.59 19.63 20.89
C SER A 58 -50.84 18.45 20.29
N MET A 59 -51.50 17.65 19.45
CA MET A 59 -50.90 16.52 18.75
C MET A 59 -49.85 16.99 17.75
N ALA A 60 -50.12 18.07 17.00
CA ALA A 60 -49.18 18.66 16.05
C ALA A 60 -47.93 19.22 16.74
N SER A 61 -48.08 19.83 17.92
CA SER A 61 -46.94 20.27 18.73
C SER A 61 -46.08 19.10 19.21
N LEU A 62 -46.71 18.01 19.64
CA LEU A 62 -46.01 16.81 20.10
C LEU A 62 -45.23 16.15 18.95
N ILE A 63 -45.82 16.08 17.75
CA ILE A 63 -45.15 15.53 16.55
C ILE A 63 -43.91 16.33 16.20
N LYS A 64 -43.99 17.67 16.20
CA LYS A 64 -42.83 18.54 15.97
C LYS A 64 -41.72 18.32 16.99
N ASP A 65 -42.07 18.09 18.25
CA ASP A 65 -41.10 17.84 19.32
C ASP A 65 -40.46 16.44 19.24
N ILE A 66 -41.22 15.44 18.80
CA ILE A 66 -40.68 14.10 18.49
C ILE A 66 -39.73 14.17 17.30
N GLU A 67 -40.09 14.90 16.25
CA GLU A 67 -39.25 15.08 15.07
C GLU A 67 -37.96 15.84 15.39
N SER A 68 -38.03 16.88 16.23
CA SER A 68 -36.84 17.62 16.66
C SER A 68 -35.89 16.73 17.47
N LYS A 69 -36.42 15.95 18.43
CA LYS A 69 -35.66 14.99 19.23
C LYS A 69 -35.07 13.88 18.38
N ARG A 70 -35.83 13.35 17.42
CA ARG A 70 -35.34 12.35 16.47
C ARG A 70 -34.16 12.89 15.68
N LYS A 71 -34.24 14.11 15.16
CA LYS A 71 -33.15 14.76 14.40
C LYS A 71 -31.88 14.93 15.24
N ILE A 72 -32.01 15.28 16.52
CA ILE A 72 -30.88 15.37 17.47
C ILE A 72 -30.24 14.00 17.70
N ILE A 73 -31.03 12.95 17.86
CA ILE A 73 -30.52 11.59 18.04
C ILE A 73 -29.77 11.13 16.79
N GLU A 74 -30.34 11.35 15.60
CA GLU A 74 -29.72 10.98 14.33
C GLU A 74 -28.38 11.68 14.11
N THR A 75 -28.28 12.98 14.45
CA THR A 75 -27.01 13.72 14.37
C THR A 75 -25.97 13.22 15.36
N LYS A 76 -26.36 12.91 16.61
CA LYS A 76 -25.44 12.32 17.60
C LYS A 76 -24.94 10.95 17.14
N LEU A 77 -25.83 10.11 16.62
CA LEU A 77 -25.47 8.79 16.12
C LEU A 77 -24.50 8.87 14.94
N GLN A 78 -24.70 9.83 14.05
CA GLN A 78 -23.82 10.06 12.89
C GLN A 78 -22.43 10.53 13.33
N ALA A 79 -22.36 11.49 14.27
CA ALA A 79 -21.09 11.95 14.82
C ALA A 79 -20.32 10.82 15.53
N GLU A 80 -21.01 9.96 16.28
CA GLU A 80 -20.42 8.79 16.93
C GLU A 80 -19.85 7.79 15.90
N ARG A 81 -20.59 7.52 14.83
CA ARG A 81 -20.12 6.67 13.72
C ARG A 81 -18.87 7.25 13.07
N GLU A 82 -18.84 8.55 12.82
CA GLU A 82 -17.69 9.21 12.20
C GLU A 82 -16.45 9.18 13.10
N ARG A 83 -16.62 9.35 14.42
CA ARG A 83 -15.51 9.15 15.38
C ARG A 83 -14.97 7.73 15.33
N ASN A 84 -15.84 6.74 15.39
CA ASN A 84 -15.44 5.32 15.35
C ASN A 84 -14.74 4.97 14.03
N ILE A 85 -15.24 5.48 12.90
CA ILE A 85 -14.59 5.34 11.59
C ILE A 85 -13.21 6.02 11.60
N GLY A 86 -13.08 7.20 12.19
CA GLY A 86 -11.81 7.92 12.31
C GLY A 86 -10.76 7.12 13.10
N VAL A 87 -11.14 6.56 14.24
CA VAL A 87 -10.25 5.71 15.05
C VAL A 87 -9.76 4.49 14.24
N LEU A 88 -10.68 3.79 13.56
CA LEU A 88 -10.32 2.63 12.73
C LEU A 88 -9.42 3.00 11.54
N LYS A 89 -9.63 4.17 10.91
CA LYS A 89 -8.76 4.68 9.84
C LYS A 89 -7.34 4.91 10.34
N ASN A 90 -7.19 5.57 11.48
CA ASN A 90 -5.87 5.84 12.07
C ASN A 90 -5.14 4.53 12.43
N GLN A 91 -5.86 3.53 12.95
CA GLN A 91 -5.28 2.20 13.23
C GLN A 91 -4.85 1.47 11.95
N LYS A 92 -5.66 1.55 10.88
CA LYS A 92 -5.31 0.96 9.59
C LYS A 92 -4.07 1.63 8.98
N GLU A 93 -4.01 2.95 9.02
CA GLU A 93 -2.88 3.72 8.50
C GLU A 93 -1.58 3.40 9.24
N PHE A 94 -1.65 3.21 10.56
CA PHE A 94 -0.51 2.74 11.34
C PHE A 94 0.00 1.37 10.88
N LEU A 95 -0.90 0.41 10.67
CA LEU A 95 -0.57 -0.93 10.19
C LEU A 95 0.03 -0.90 8.77
N ASP A 96 -0.57 -0.11 7.88
CA ASP A 96 -0.09 0.05 6.50
C ASP A 96 1.34 0.62 6.48
N ASN A 97 1.61 1.66 7.29
CA ASN A 97 2.95 2.24 7.43
C ASN A 97 3.95 1.25 8.05
N TYR A 98 3.54 0.49 9.06
CA TYR A 98 4.38 -0.54 9.67
C TYR A 98 4.78 -1.62 8.65
N MET A 99 3.81 -2.14 7.89
CA MET A 99 4.03 -3.16 6.87
C MET A 99 4.90 -2.65 5.73
N GLN A 100 4.73 -1.40 5.28
CA GLN A 100 5.61 -0.77 4.30
C GLN A 100 7.06 -0.70 4.80
N SER A 101 7.27 -0.29 6.05
CA SER A 101 8.62 -0.23 6.65
C SER A 101 9.28 -1.61 6.74
N TYR A 102 8.48 -2.66 6.97
CA TYR A 102 8.96 -4.03 7.05
C TYR A 102 9.42 -4.55 5.68
N TYR A 103 8.60 -4.34 4.65
CA TYR A 103 8.95 -4.76 3.30
C TYR A 103 10.17 -4.02 2.73
N GLU A 104 10.34 -2.73 3.02
CA GLU A 104 11.54 -2.02 2.60
C GLU A 104 12.81 -2.51 3.31
N ARG A 105 12.73 -2.87 4.59
CA ARG A 105 13.85 -3.50 5.30
C ARG A 105 14.30 -4.80 4.62
N ILE A 106 13.35 -5.66 4.26
CA ILE A 106 13.63 -6.90 3.52
C ILE A 106 14.22 -6.59 2.14
N ARG A 107 13.63 -5.64 1.41
CA ARG A 107 14.08 -5.25 0.06
C ARG A 107 15.52 -4.74 0.07
N ILE A 108 15.87 -3.90 1.03
CA ILE A 108 17.23 -3.40 1.22
C ILE A 108 18.18 -4.56 1.53
N ALA A 109 17.81 -5.50 2.41
CA ALA A 109 18.61 -6.67 2.71
C ALA A 109 18.85 -7.55 1.47
N SER A 110 17.83 -7.80 0.66
CA SER A 110 17.96 -8.57 -0.59
C SER A 110 18.83 -7.86 -1.63
N ARG A 111 18.74 -6.52 -1.75
CA ARG A 111 19.63 -5.73 -2.62
C ARG A 111 21.08 -5.81 -2.17
N LYS A 112 21.33 -5.70 -0.86
CA LYS A 112 22.67 -5.86 -0.26
C LYS A 112 23.24 -7.24 -0.56
N GLN A 113 22.45 -8.31 -0.38
CA GLN A 113 22.88 -9.68 -0.71
C GLN A 113 23.17 -9.86 -2.20
N LYS A 114 22.34 -9.32 -3.11
CA LYS A 114 22.61 -9.38 -4.57
C LYS A 114 23.88 -8.62 -4.95
N ALA A 115 24.17 -7.48 -4.31
CA ALA A 115 25.42 -6.75 -4.53
C ALA A 115 26.64 -7.54 -4.04
N VAL A 116 26.54 -8.19 -2.87
CA VAL A 116 27.57 -9.08 -2.34
C VAL A 116 27.79 -10.28 -3.27
N GLN A 117 26.74 -10.95 -3.74
CA GLN A 117 26.88 -12.06 -4.70
C GLN A 117 27.50 -11.60 -6.03
N LYS A 118 27.17 -10.41 -6.52
CA LYS A 118 27.78 -9.83 -7.72
C LYS A 118 29.27 -9.49 -7.49
N ALA A 119 29.64 -9.04 -6.30
CA ALA A 119 31.03 -8.80 -5.92
C ALA A 119 31.81 -10.12 -5.80
N VAL A 120 31.26 -11.14 -5.13
CA VAL A 120 31.85 -12.48 -5.01
C VAL A 120 32.00 -13.16 -6.38
N LYS A 121 31.03 -12.99 -7.29
CA LYS A 121 31.13 -13.50 -8.67
C LYS A 121 32.18 -12.74 -9.51
N ARG A 122 32.42 -11.45 -9.25
CA ARG A 122 33.47 -10.64 -9.90
C ARG A 122 34.86 -10.93 -9.35
N ALA A 123 34.97 -11.21 -8.05
CA ALA A 123 36.13 -11.85 -7.44
C ALA A 123 36.22 -13.35 -7.82
N GLY A 124 35.62 -13.71 -8.98
CA GLY A 124 35.30 -15.05 -9.39
C GLY A 124 36.52 -15.95 -9.30
N LYS A 125 36.29 -17.10 -8.64
CA LYS A 125 37.10 -18.32 -8.62
C LYS A 125 38.56 -18.03 -8.97
N ALA A 126 39.34 -17.62 -7.96
CA ALA A 126 40.78 -17.55 -8.10
C ALA A 126 41.26 -18.91 -8.63
N ILE A 127 41.78 -18.91 -9.85
CA ILE A 127 42.36 -20.08 -10.51
C ILE A 127 43.85 -19.86 -10.65
N ASN A 128 44.59 -20.94 -10.88
CA ASN A 128 46.04 -20.93 -11.03
C ASN A 128 46.53 -20.27 -12.34
N THR A 129 45.62 -19.73 -13.17
CA THR A 129 45.95 -19.10 -14.45
C THR A 129 45.60 -17.61 -14.42
N LEU A 130 46.59 -16.77 -14.76
CA LEU A 130 46.45 -15.32 -14.87
C LEU A 130 46.30 -14.91 -16.33
N PHE A 131 45.39 -13.98 -16.58
CA PHE A 131 45.24 -13.24 -17.83
C PHE A 131 45.97 -11.91 -17.71
N VAL A 132 46.88 -11.63 -18.64
CA VAL A 132 47.74 -10.46 -18.63
C VAL A 132 47.59 -9.67 -19.92
N VAL A 133 47.38 -8.37 -19.78
CA VAL A 133 47.22 -7.41 -20.87
C VAL A 133 48.01 -6.13 -20.59
N GLY A 134 48.20 -5.29 -21.61
CA GLY A 134 48.92 -4.02 -21.48
C GLY A 134 50.40 -4.09 -21.84
N PHE A 135 50.85 -5.21 -22.41
CA PHE A 135 52.14 -5.27 -23.06
C PHE A 135 52.16 -4.42 -24.35
N PRO A 136 53.29 -3.79 -24.69
CA PRO A 136 53.46 -3.06 -25.93
C PRO A 136 53.50 -4.00 -27.13
N ARG A 137 53.24 -3.47 -28.32
CA ARG A 137 53.29 -4.25 -29.58
C ARG A 137 54.71 -4.73 -29.92
N SER A 138 55.73 -4.10 -29.35
CA SER A 138 57.14 -4.50 -29.47
C SER A 138 57.54 -5.65 -28.53
N ALA A 139 56.68 -6.05 -27.59
CA ALA A 139 57.02 -7.10 -26.64
C ALA A 139 57.17 -8.45 -27.34
N THR A 140 58.29 -9.12 -27.10
CA THR A 140 58.53 -10.49 -27.60
C THR A 140 58.16 -11.52 -26.54
N ARG A 141 57.82 -12.73 -26.98
CA ARG A 141 57.52 -13.85 -26.08
C ARG A 141 58.60 -14.07 -25.02
N GLU A 142 59.87 -14.05 -25.44
CA GLU A 142 61.04 -14.30 -24.58
C GLU A 142 61.18 -13.24 -23.47
N GLN A 143 60.94 -11.97 -23.80
CA GLN A 143 61.02 -10.89 -22.81
C GLN A 143 59.90 -11.01 -21.77
N VAL A 144 58.69 -11.35 -22.22
CA VAL A 144 57.55 -11.57 -21.34
C VAL A 144 57.76 -12.81 -20.47
N GLU A 145 58.31 -13.89 -21.03
CA GLU A 145 58.57 -15.15 -20.33
C GLU A 145 59.59 -14.97 -19.19
N LYS A 146 60.64 -14.17 -19.42
CA LYS A 146 61.61 -13.80 -18.37
C LYS A 146 60.98 -13.13 -17.16
N VAL A 147 59.95 -12.29 -17.36
CA VAL A 147 59.24 -11.61 -16.26
C VAL A 147 58.50 -12.63 -15.37
N PHE A 148 57.84 -13.61 -15.98
CA PHE A 148 57.07 -14.61 -15.23
C PHE A 148 57.92 -15.76 -14.68
N THR A 149 59.06 -16.07 -15.31
CA THR A 149 59.98 -17.11 -14.81
C THR A 149 60.66 -16.68 -13.51
N ALA A 150 60.79 -15.38 -13.25
CA ALA A 150 61.25 -14.85 -11.97
C ALA A 150 60.22 -15.04 -10.83
N GLN A 151 58.97 -15.39 -11.16
CA GLN A 151 57.89 -15.58 -10.20
C GLN A 151 57.79 -17.03 -9.77
N GLU A 152 57.52 -17.24 -8.49
CA GLU A 152 57.44 -18.56 -7.88
C GLU A 152 56.29 -19.38 -8.47
N GLY A 153 56.57 -20.64 -8.82
CA GLY A 153 55.55 -21.58 -9.28
C GLY A 153 55.01 -21.31 -10.67
N PHE A 154 55.74 -20.59 -11.54
CA PHE A 154 55.41 -20.49 -12.97
C PHE A 154 55.57 -21.84 -13.69
N GLU A 155 54.52 -22.30 -14.38
CA GLU A 155 54.52 -23.58 -15.10
C GLU A 155 54.60 -23.40 -16.62
N ALA A 156 53.75 -22.53 -17.18
CA ALA A 156 53.62 -22.36 -18.62
C ALA A 156 52.99 -21.02 -18.98
N MET A 157 53.23 -20.57 -20.21
CA MET A 157 52.61 -19.35 -20.74
C MET A 157 52.17 -19.50 -22.19
N SER A 158 51.03 -18.92 -22.52
CA SER A 158 50.57 -18.71 -23.90
C SER A 158 50.70 -17.23 -24.25
N PHE A 159 51.44 -16.92 -25.31
CA PHE A 159 51.63 -15.58 -25.84
C PHE A 159 50.91 -15.48 -27.19
N ASN A 160 49.86 -14.67 -27.25
CA ASN A 160 49.05 -14.48 -28.46
C ASN A 160 49.14 -13.03 -28.91
N GLN A 161 49.88 -12.79 -30.00
CA GLN A 161 49.97 -11.49 -30.64
C GLN A 161 49.23 -11.52 -31.98
N LYS A 162 48.20 -10.68 -32.10
CA LYS A 162 47.50 -10.46 -33.38
C LYS A 162 48.03 -9.20 -34.03
N GLU A 163 48.05 -9.19 -35.37
CA GLU A 163 48.50 -8.05 -36.15
C GLU A 163 47.75 -6.77 -35.76
N GLY A 164 48.49 -5.69 -35.52
CA GLY A 164 47.95 -4.39 -35.10
C GLY A 164 47.42 -4.30 -33.65
N LYS A 165 47.50 -5.35 -32.83
CA LYS A 165 47.02 -5.36 -31.43
C LYS A 165 48.14 -5.65 -30.43
N SER A 166 47.96 -5.18 -29.19
CA SER A 166 48.82 -5.56 -28.07
C SER A 166 48.72 -7.06 -27.79
N PRO A 167 49.82 -7.73 -27.42
CA PRO A 167 49.79 -9.15 -27.14
C PRO A 167 48.97 -9.44 -25.88
N ILE A 168 48.28 -10.58 -25.94
CA ILE A 168 47.50 -11.14 -24.83
C ILE A 168 48.25 -12.36 -24.31
N VAL A 169 48.43 -12.41 -23.00
CA VAL A 169 49.25 -13.42 -22.35
C VAL A 169 48.44 -14.16 -21.30
N PHE A 170 48.56 -15.49 -21.29
CA PHE A 170 48.02 -16.33 -20.22
C PHE A 170 49.18 -17.02 -19.53
N ALA A 171 49.35 -16.80 -18.23
CA ALA A 171 50.39 -17.40 -17.43
C ALA A 171 49.77 -18.39 -16.45
N ARG A 172 50.20 -19.65 -16.48
CA ARG A 172 49.79 -20.71 -15.58
C ARG A 172 50.81 -20.88 -14.48
N PHE A 173 50.30 -21.04 -13.28
CA PHE A 173 51.05 -21.31 -12.08
C PHE A 173 50.66 -22.66 -11.49
N HIS A 174 51.49 -23.15 -10.60
CA HIS A 174 51.29 -24.40 -9.89
C HIS A 174 50.08 -24.36 -8.95
N SER A 175 49.85 -23.24 -8.27
CA SER A 175 48.76 -23.07 -7.30
C SER A 175 48.06 -21.73 -7.48
N VAL A 176 46.81 -21.66 -6.99
CA VAL A 176 46.08 -20.39 -6.87
C VAL A 176 46.83 -19.40 -5.97
N GLN A 177 47.56 -19.89 -4.97
CA GLN A 177 48.31 -19.06 -4.03
C GLN A 177 49.50 -18.36 -4.71
N THR A 178 50.28 -19.09 -5.50
CA THR A 178 51.41 -18.52 -6.26
C THR A 178 50.92 -17.57 -7.35
N ALA A 179 49.81 -17.90 -8.02
CA ALA A 179 49.14 -16.98 -8.94
C ALA A 179 48.66 -15.69 -8.24
N SER A 180 48.09 -15.79 -7.03
CA SER A 180 47.64 -14.63 -6.25
C SER A 180 48.80 -13.71 -5.88
N LYS A 181 49.92 -14.29 -5.45
CA LYS A 181 51.16 -13.58 -5.10
C LYS A 181 51.73 -12.85 -6.32
N CYS A 182 51.90 -13.56 -7.44
CA CYS A 182 52.34 -12.97 -8.70
C CYS A 182 51.41 -11.85 -9.20
N LEU A 183 50.09 -12.03 -9.06
CA LEU A 183 49.11 -10.99 -9.40
C LEU A 183 49.32 -9.74 -8.55
N ALA A 184 49.57 -9.87 -7.24
CA ALA A 184 49.83 -8.72 -6.37
C ALA A 184 51.15 -8.03 -6.70
N ASP A 185 52.21 -8.80 -6.96
CA ASP A 185 53.56 -8.29 -7.19
C ASP A 185 53.72 -7.60 -8.55
N LEU A 186 53.05 -8.11 -9.59
CA LEU A 186 53.17 -7.59 -10.96
C LEU A 186 52.01 -6.67 -11.39
N GLN A 187 51.03 -6.40 -10.52
CA GLN A 187 49.93 -5.49 -10.86
C GLN A 187 50.43 -4.07 -11.09
N GLY A 188 50.29 -3.58 -12.33
CA GLY A 188 50.76 -2.24 -12.70
C GLY A 188 52.26 -2.17 -13.00
N PHE A 189 52.95 -3.31 -13.14
CA PHE A 189 54.36 -3.35 -13.51
C PHE A 189 54.61 -2.63 -14.85
N GLY A 190 55.61 -1.76 -14.89
CA GLY A 190 55.99 -1.01 -16.09
C GLY A 190 56.90 -1.84 -17.01
N PHE A 191 56.41 -2.19 -18.18
CA PHE A 191 57.16 -2.88 -19.22
C PHE A 191 57.32 -1.98 -20.45
N GLN A 192 58.57 -1.58 -20.76
CA GLN A 192 58.91 -0.69 -21.90
C GLN A 192 58.01 0.57 -21.99
N GLY A 193 57.72 1.20 -20.84
CA GLY A 193 56.91 2.41 -20.77
C GLY A 193 55.38 2.20 -20.79
N GLN A 194 54.90 0.94 -20.84
CA GLN A 194 53.47 0.61 -20.66
C GLN A 194 53.25 -0.20 -19.38
N THR A 195 52.16 0.07 -18.67
CA THR A 195 51.81 -0.68 -17.46
C THR A 195 50.99 -1.92 -17.79
N ILE A 196 51.43 -3.09 -17.30
CA ILE A 196 50.68 -4.33 -17.46
C ILE A 196 49.58 -4.46 -16.40
N ARG A 197 48.50 -5.17 -16.76
CA ARG A 197 47.36 -5.45 -15.89
C ARG A 197 47.11 -6.94 -15.86
N LEU A 198 47.02 -7.48 -14.65
CA LEU A 198 46.78 -8.89 -14.39
C LEU A 198 45.37 -9.07 -13.82
N ALA A 199 44.74 -10.18 -14.18
CA ALA A 199 43.47 -10.64 -13.61
C ALA A 199 43.44 -12.17 -13.62
N TYR A 200 42.62 -12.80 -12.77
CA TYR A 200 42.38 -14.24 -12.91
C TYR A 200 41.75 -14.54 -14.27
N ALA A 201 42.26 -15.56 -14.94
CA ALA A 201 41.69 -16.02 -16.19
C ALA A 201 40.30 -16.62 -15.96
N LYS A 202 39.48 -16.66 -17.01
CA LYS A 202 38.14 -17.30 -16.95
C LYS A 202 38.22 -18.83 -16.96
N TYR A 203 39.31 -19.37 -17.51
CA TYR A 203 39.55 -20.80 -17.69
C TYR A 203 41.04 -21.09 -17.44
N GLU A 204 41.35 -22.28 -16.93
CA GLU A 204 42.73 -22.70 -16.74
C GLU A 204 43.42 -22.95 -18.08
N LEU A 205 44.67 -22.50 -18.20
CA LEU A 205 45.47 -22.76 -19.38
C LEU A 205 45.78 -24.25 -19.44
N GLN A 206 45.28 -24.93 -20.48
CA GLN A 206 45.61 -26.32 -20.72
C GLN A 206 47.11 -26.42 -20.98
N ALA A 207 47.82 -27.22 -20.20
CA ALA A 207 49.23 -27.49 -20.48
C ALA A 207 49.30 -28.12 -21.88
N SER A 208 50.08 -27.51 -22.78
CA SER A 208 50.47 -28.22 -23.99
C SER A 208 51.23 -29.46 -23.55
N ARG A 209 50.67 -30.66 -23.77
CA ARG A 209 51.42 -31.91 -23.62
C ARG A 209 52.67 -31.75 -24.50
N ARG A 210 53.84 -31.73 -23.87
CA ARG A 210 55.12 -31.89 -24.57
C ARG A 210 55.26 -33.34 -25.00
#